data_AF-A0A2H1HZH4-F1
#
_entry.id   AF-A0A2H1HZH4-F1
#
_cell.length_a   1.000
_cell.length_b   1.000
_cell.length_c   1.000
_cell.angle_alpha   90.00
_cell.angle_beta   90.00
_cell.angle_gamma   90.00
#
_symmetry.space_group_name_H-M   'P 1'
#
loop_
_entity.id
_entity.type
_entity.pdbx_description
1 polymer ?
#
loop_
_entity_poly.entity_id
_entity_poly.type
_entity_poly.pdbx_seq_one_letter_code
_entity_poly.pdbx_strand_id
1 'polypeptide(L)'
;MRHMRSFVTFAAIAVPGVLVATTSFLTPLTPGTLDRSPEQVRMPTADTRVICPGPLLTDDEAEGTDAEFVDDSNVSTRAVSASAPISAADGSVSAARLQVADLGGSANFDNPSSDGFVSGDDPIDQTKLITGFARPGAPALTTGVQTVEGTSGDLTGLATLTCGSAASNFRILAGSGAAGSNSQLLLSNPGDVPVQAEVTLMTPSGQRGEPTEVSIKAGKQRAIRLGGLASGAEALAVAVKVDGGVVAGSLQETVLEGLTPQGIDLATSGADAASQQVVTGLDGKDARLRVANPGDDLAEVSLKAYGHDGEVDIPRSSMTVVAHGVAEADLGDLDATSVVLDSDQSIQASAFIGRDGEKGSADFGSINATDTLADSQIMALPRTGTGKLYLSPGQGQVQVRGMLDDGSLTDPQSIDLNPTGTTEFSPAEVSPDAVRAIVISGENASGSQSDGVHASYVVTTDSGISAVQPAPAPAGVAYRDIRLG
;
A
#
# COMPACT_ATOMS: atom_id res chain seq x y z
N MET A 1 44.23 -11.17 -84.69
CA MET A 1 44.96 -12.39 -85.10
C MET A 1 44.21 -13.62 -84.60
N ARG A 2 43.84 -14.52 -85.53
CA ARG A 2 43.62 -15.99 -85.44
C ARG A 2 42.93 -16.56 -84.18
N HIS A 3 41.68 -17.04 -84.31
CA HIS A 3 41.27 -18.47 -84.46
C HIS A 3 41.54 -19.31 -83.19
N MET A 4 40.62 -20.12 -82.64
CA MET A 4 39.98 -21.27 -83.31
C MET A 4 39.00 -22.05 -82.36
N ARG A 5 37.85 -22.52 -82.92
CA ARG A 5 37.02 -23.75 -82.67
C ARG A 5 36.43 -24.02 -81.25
N SER A 6 35.12 -24.19 -81.01
CA SER A 6 33.99 -24.99 -81.60
C SER A 6 33.96 -26.49 -81.22
N PHE A 7 32.79 -26.95 -80.73
CA PHE A 7 32.02 -28.20 -80.98
C PHE A 7 31.32 -28.76 -79.71
N VAL A 8 29.99 -28.59 -79.58
CA VAL A 8 28.89 -29.59 -79.78
C VAL A 8 28.57 -30.39 -78.51
N THR A 9 27.32 -30.41 -78.03
CA THR A 9 26.36 -31.51 -78.30
C THR A 9 24.90 -31.08 -78.13
N PHE A 10 24.10 -31.33 -79.16
CA PHE A 10 22.64 -31.30 -79.19
C PHE A 10 22.09 -32.64 -78.67
N ALA A 11 20.99 -32.62 -77.93
CA ALA A 11 20.06 -33.75 -77.88
C ALA A 11 18.63 -33.20 -77.97
N ALA A 12 18.01 -33.41 -79.12
CA ALA A 12 16.59 -33.22 -79.36
C ALA A 12 15.95 -34.61 -79.50
N ILE A 13 14.85 -34.85 -78.81
CA ILE A 13 13.91 -35.95 -79.09
C ILE A 13 12.50 -35.35 -79.13
N ALA A 14 11.89 -35.43 -80.31
CA ALA A 14 10.45 -35.25 -80.59
C ALA A 14 9.66 -36.44 -79.98
N VAL A 15 8.35 -36.45 -79.72
CA VAL A 15 7.17 -36.25 -80.59
C VAL A 15 5.89 -36.21 -79.64
N PRO A 16 4.63 -36.31 -80.11
CA PRO A 16 3.61 -35.28 -80.23
C PRO A 16 2.51 -35.32 -79.15
N GLY A 17 1.56 -34.39 -79.26
CA GLY A 17 0.57 -34.06 -78.23
C GLY A 17 -0.53 -35.07 -77.91
N VAL A 18 -1.13 -34.78 -76.75
CA VAL A 18 -2.52 -35.13 -76.41
C VAL A 18 -3.16 -33.86 -75.84
N LEU A 19 -4.22 -33.41 -76.50
CA LEU A 19 -5.16 -32.40 -76.02
C LEU A 19 -6.00 -33.01 -74.88
N VAL A 20 -5.96 -32.43 -73.69
CA VAL A 20 -7.10 -32.42 -72.77
C VAL A 20 -7.19 -31.03 -72.15
N ALA A 21 -8.28 -30.35 -72.47
CA ALA A 21 -8.71 -29.14 -71.79
C ALA A 21 -9.15 -29.51 -70.37
N THR A 22 -8.49 -28.96 -69.36
CA THR A 22 -9.05 -28.83 -68.01
C THR A 22 -9.00 -27.37 -67.62
N THR A 23 -10.19 -26.77 -67.60
CA THR A 23 -10.48 -25.49 -66.98
C THR A 23 -10.07 -25.55 -65.50
N SER A 24 -8.94 -24.94 -65.15
CA SER A 24 -8.60 -24.70 -63.75
C SER A 24 -9.52 -23.59 -63.23
N PHE A 25 -10.56 -24.00 -62.50
CA PHE A 25 -11.28 -23.13 -61.59
C PHE A 25 -10.25 -22.56 -60.58
N LEU A 26 -9.91 -21.28 -60.73
CA LEU A 26 -9.33 -20.51 -59.63
C LEU A 26 -10.43 -20.32 -58.60
N THR A 27 -10.51 -21.23 -57.63
CA THR A 27 -11.23 -20.96 -56.39
C THR A 27 -10.58 -19.74 -55.75
N PRO A 28 -11.32 -18.66 -55.44
CA PRO A 28 -10.78 -17.60 -54.61
C PRO A 28 -10.35 -18.22 -53.27
N LEU A 29 -9.14 -17.88 -52.82
CA LEU A 29 -8.68 -18.22 -51.48
C LEU A 29 -9.77 -17.78 -50.50
N THR A 30 -10.32 -18.72 -49.75
CA THR A 30 -11.18 -18.44 -48.60
C THR A 30 -10.44 -17.42 -47.73
N PRO A 31 -11.10 -16.34 -47.26
CA PRO A 31 -10.52 -15.49 -46.24
C PRO A 31 -10.23 -16.38 -45.03
N GLY A 32 -8.97 -16.79 -44.88
CA GLY A 32 -8.52 -17.43 -43.68
C GLY A 32 -8.54 -16.37 -42.59
N THR A 33 -9.59 -16.37 -41.77
CA THR A 33 -9.44 -15.95 -40.39
C THR A 33 -8.44 -16.94 -39.79
N LEU A 34 -7.15 -16.60 -39.88
CA LEU A 34 -6.20 -17.16 -38.94
C LEU A 34 -6.73 -16.71 -37.59
N ASP A 35 -7.28 -17.65 -36.81
CA ASP A 35 -7.34 -17.51 -35.37
C ASP A 35 -5.90 -17.27 -34.93
N ARG A 36 -5.49 -16.00 -34.84
CA ARG A 36 -4.28 -15.65 -34.12
C ARG A 36 -4.62 -15.98 -32.67
N SER A 37 -4.03 -17.05 -32.15
CA SER A 37 -3.96 -17.26 -30.72
C SER A 37 -3.54 -15.95 -30.06
N PRO A 38 -4.11 -15.59 -28.89
CA PRO A 38 -3.75 -14.36 -28.22
C PRO A 38 -2.22 -14.27 -28.14
N GLU A 39 -1.68 -13.15 -28.63
CA GLU A 39 -0.26 -12.91 -28.47
C GLU A 39 -0.05 -12.58 -26.99
N GLN A 40 0.63 -13.49 -26.29
CA GLN A 40 0.98 -13.25 -24.90
C GLN A 40 2.03 -12.14 -24.86
N VAL A 41 1.59 -10.93 -24.52
CA VAL A 41 2.51 -9.81 -24.31
C VAL A 41 2.96 -9.85 -22.86
N ARG A 42 4.26 -10.11 -22.66
CA ARG A 42 4.89 -9.93 -21.35
C ARG A 42 4.92 -8.44 -21.04
N MET A 43 4.20 -8.04 -20.00
CA MET A 43 4.39 -6.72 -19.41
C MET A 43 5.80 -6.65 -18.82
N PRO A 44 6.52 -5.52 -19.00
CA PRO A 44 7.80 -5.35 -18.35
C PRO A 44 7.61 -5.38 -16.83
N THR A 45 8.48 -6.09 -16.14
CA THR A 45 8.54 -6.05 -14.68
C THR A 45 9.05 -4.68 -14.24
N ALA A 46 8.39 -4.09 -13.25
CA ALA A 46 8.70 -2.76 -12.77
C ALA A 46 9.44 -2.81 -11.43
N ASP A 47 10.38 -1.88 -11.22
CA ASP A 47 10.97 -1.63 -9.91
C ASP A 47 9.87 -1.27 -8.91
N THR A 48 10.04 -1.71 -7.68
CA THR A 48 9.20 -1.28 -6.56
C THR A 48 9.87 -0.09 -5.90
N ARG A 49 9.18 1.05 -5.81
CA ARG A 49 9.69 2.28 -5.21
C ARG A 49 8.71 2.79 -4.16
N VAL A 50 9.15 2.79 -2.90
CA VAL A 50 8.34 3.25 -1.76
C VAL A 50 9.08 4.33 -0.99
N ILE A 51 8.31 5.25 -0.39
CA ILE A 51 8.83 6.41 0.32
C ILE A 51 8.40 6.35 1.79
N CYS A 52 9.39 6.46 2.68
CA CYS A 52 9.17 6.69 4.10
C CYS A 52 9.32 8.20 4.36
N PRO A 53 8.34 8.87 5.00
CA PRO A 53 8.26 10.33 5.06
C PRO A 53 9.40 11.01 5.82
N GLY A 54 10.11 10.28 6.69
CA GLY A 54 11.14 10.82 7.56
C GLY A 54 10.60 11.22 8.94
N PRO A 55 11.41 11.91 9.76
CA PRO A 55 11.04 12.33 11.11
C PRO A 55 9.78 13.18 11.17
N LEU A 56 9.12 13.22 12.34
CA LEU A 56 7.99 14.12 12.57
C LEU A 56 8.42 15.56 12.35
N LEU A 57 7.60 16.31 11.62
CA LEU A 57 7.76 17.75 11.50
C LEU A 57 7.07 18.43 12.68
N THR A 58 7.82 19.13 13.52
CA THR A 58 7.29 19.94 14.62
C THR A 58 7.09 21.41 14.20
N ASP A 59 6.44 22.19 15.05
CA ASP A 59 6.13 23.60 14.77
C ASP A 59 7.32 24.55 14.96
N ASP A 60 8.36 24.14 15.70
CA ASP A 60 9.51 24.98 16.09
C ASP A 60 10.52 25.30 14.97
N GLU A 61 10.27 24.86 13.74
CA GLU A 61 10.89 25.46 12.55
C GLU A 61 10.25 26.81 12.15
N ALA A 62 9.24 27.29 12.90
CA ALA A 62 8.68 28.64 12.79
C ALA A 62 9.33 29.60 13.82
N GLU A 63 9.98 30.66 13.34
CA GLU A 63 10.65 31.69 14.14
C GLU A 63 9.75 32.27 15.26
N GLY A 64 10.20 32.22 16.53
CA GLY A 64 9.74 33.16 17.57
C GLY A 64 9.26 32.61 18.92
N THR A 65 9.55 31.37 19.32
CA THR A 65 9.20 30.86 20.66
C THR A 65 10.27 31.18 21.72
N ASP A 66 9.81 31.56 22.92
CA ASP A 66 10.65 31.89 24.07
C ASP A 66 11.39 30.64 24.56
N ALA A 67 12.64 30.77 25.00
CA ALA A 67 13.51 29.65 25.41
C ALA A 67 13.01 28.81 26.62
N GLU A 68 11.81 29.07 27.16
CA GLU A 68 11.12 28.22 28.15
C GLU A 68 10.10 27.24 27.53
N PHE A 69 9.81 27.34 26.23
CA PHE A 69 9.04 26.34 25.47
C PHE A 69 9.99 25.45 24.66
N VAL A 70 10.85 24.72 25.37
CA VAL A 70 11.68 23.68 24.73
C VAL A 70 10.88 22.39 24.75
N ASP A 71 10.52 21.88 23.58
CA ASP A 71 10.02 20.52 23.43
C ASP A 71 11.07 19.53 24.01
N ASP A 72 10.74 18.88 25.13
CA ASP A 72 11.57 17.86 25.77
C ASP A 72 11.20 16.44 25.31
N SER A 73 10.43 16.34 24.22
CA SER A 73 10.05 15.06 23.63
C SER A 73 11.27 14.28 23.16
N ASN A 74 11.40 13.06 23.66
CA ASN A 74 12.37 12.09 23.16
C ASN A 74 11.71 11.24 22.09
N VAL A 75 11.90 11.65 20.83
CA VAL A 75 11.35 11.00 19.64
C VAL A 75 12.45 10.33 18.83
N SER A 76 12.20 9.08 18.45
CA SER A 76 13.05 8.35 17.51
C SER A 76 12.27 8.02 16.24
N THR A 77 12.91 8.16 15.07
CA THR A 77 12.35 7.73 13.79
C THR A 77 13.29 6.71 13.15
N ARG A 78 12.73 5.55 12.78
CA ARG A 78 13.48 4.38 12.33
C ARG A 78 12.79 3.77 11.14
N ALA A 79 13.55 3.15 10.25
CA ALA A 79 12.99 2.43 9.11
C ALA A 79 13.59 1.05 8.98
N VAL A 80 12.75 0.10 8.59
CA VAL A 80 13.15 -1.25 8.19
C VAL A 80 12.71 -1.45 6.75
N SER A 81 13.62 -1.95 5.93
CA SER A 81 13.37 -2.31 4.54
C SER A 81 13.59 -3.80 4.34
N ALA A 82 12.77 -4.45 3.53
CA ALA A 82 12.90 -5.88 3.28
C ALA A 82 12.68 -6.19 1.81
N SER A 83 13.40 -7.21 1.30
CA SER A 83 13.12 -7.83 0.02
C SER A 83 13.07 -9.35 0.18
N ALA A 84 11.94 -9.92 -0.25
CA ALA A 84 11.75 -11.36 -0.25
C ALA A 84 12.05 -11.95 -1.63
N PRO A 85 12.51 -13.22 -1.68
CA PRO A 85 12.67 -13.93 -2.92
C PRO A 85 11.33 -14.17 -3.63
N ILE A 86 11.33 -13.95 -4.93
CA ILE A 86 10.23 -14.28 -5.83
C ILE A 86 10.76 -15.13 -6.99
N SER A 87 9.93 -16.06 -7.46
CA SER A 87 10.21 -16.87 -8.64
C SER A 87 10.08 -16.04 -9.91
N ALA A 88 11.09 -16.10 -10.77
CA ALA A 88 11.06 -15.55 -12.11
C ALA A 88 10.51 -16.58 -13.11
N ALA A 89 10.13 -16.10 -14.29
CA ALA A 89 9.61 -16.94 -15.38
C ALA A 89 10.62 -17.98 -15.92
N ASP A 90 11.91 -17.84 -15.62
CA ASP A 90 12.96 -18.81 -15.97
C ASP A 90 13.21 -19.86 -14.87
N GLY A 91 12.43 -19.82 -13.77
CA GLY A 91 12.56 -20.71 -12.62
C GLY A 91 13.60 -20.29 -11.59
N SER A 92 14.32 -19.18 -11.81
CA SER A 92 15.21 -18.62 -10.80
C SER A 92 14.42 -18.01 -9.64
N VAL A 93 14.94 -18.13 -8.42
CA VAL A 93 14.32 -17.58 -7.20
C VAL A 93 15.36 -16.72 -6.51
N SER A 94 15.05 -15.45 -6.28
CA SER A 94 15.97 -14.52 -5.60
C SER A 94 15.24 -13.26 -5.14
N ALA A 95 15.71 -12.65 -4.05
CA ALA A 95 15.31 -11.32 -3.61
C ALA A 95 15.91 -10.24 -4.52
N ALA A 96 15.20 -9.14 -4.71
CA ALA A 96 15.67 -8.03 -5.55
C ALA A 96 16.92 -7.38 -4.93
N ARG A 97 17.75 -6.76 -5.78
CA ARG A 97 18.70 -5.75 -5.27
C ARG A 97 17.87 -4.67 -4.58
N LEU A 98 18.24 -4.28 -3.37
CA LEU A 98 17.53 -3.30 -2.57
C LEU A 98 18.46 -2.11 -2.30
N GLN A 99 18.00 -0.91 -2.62
CA GLN A 99 18.72 0.33 -2.35
C GLN A 99 17.87 1.26 -1.49
N VAL A 100 18.50 1.91 -0.51
CA VAL A 100 17.91 2.98 0.30
C VAL A 100 18.70 4.25 0.06
N ALA A 101 18.01 5.33 -0.29
CA ALA A 101 18.59 6.64 -0.54
C ALA A 101 17.79 7.74 0.16
N ASP A 102 18.43 8.87 0.43
CA ASP A 102 17.71 10.11 0.71
C ASP A 102 16.89 10.51 -0.52
N LEU A 103 15.69 11.06 -0.31
CA LEU A 103 14.88 11.54 -1.43
C LEU A 103 15.64 12.62 -2.22
N GLY A 104 15.91 12.33 -3.50
CA GLY A 104 16.71 13.20 -4.38
C GLY A 104 18.22 13.21 -4.08
N GLY A 105 18.70 12.32 -3.20
CA GLY A 105 20.09 12.19 -2.78
C GLY A 105 20.80 10.95 -3.34
N SER A 106 21.98 10.68 -2.80
CA SER A 106 22.73 9.46 -3.10
C SER A 106 22.26 8.28 -2.24
N ALA A 107 22.51 7.06 -2.72
CA ALA A 107 22.26 5.86 -1.92
C ALA A 107 23.04 5.89 -0.60
N ASN A 108 22.33 5.69 0.51
CA ASN A 108 22.92 5.47 1.82
C ASN A 108 23.28 3.99 2.01
N PHE A 109 22.52 3.10 1.35
CA PHE A 109 22.64 1.65 1.45
C PHE A 109 22.32 0.98 0.12
N ASP A 110 23.04 -0.08 -0.24
CA ASP A 110 22.86 -0.83 -1.49
C ASP A 110 23.20 -2.30 -1.29
N ASN A 111 22.17 -3.14 -1.23
CA ASN A 111 22.28 -4.58 -1.08
C ASN A 111 22.08 -5.27 -2.44
N PRO A 112 23.04 -6.08 -2.93
CA PRO A 112 22.85 -6.86 -4.15
C PRO A 112 21.72 -7.89 -4.00
N SER A 113 21.27 -8.47 -5.10
CA SER A 113 20.30 -9.58 -5.07
C SER A 113 20.83 -10.75 -4.23
N SER A 114 19.96 -11.33 -3.41
CA SER A 114 20.28 -12.40 -2.45
C SER A 114 19.14 -13.44 -2.39
N ASP A 115 19.17 -14.33 -1.40
CA ASP A 115 18.08 -15.27 -1.11
C ASP A 115 16.96 -14.65 -0.24
N GLY A 116 17.12 -13.38 0.13
CA GLY A 116 16.29 -12.64 1.08
C GLY A 116 17.13 -11.58 1.77
N PHE A 117 16.50 -10.48 2.17
CA PHE A 117 17.20 -9.40 2.87
C PHE A 117 16.23 -8.60 3.73
N VAL A 118 16.65 -8.26 4.94
CA VAL A 118 16.03 -7.25 5.79
C VAL A 118 17.11 -6.32 6.32
N SER A 119 16.89 -5.01 6.26
CA SER A 119 17.83 -4.04 6.81
C SER A 119 17.79 -4.05 8.33
N GLY A 120 18.73 -3.33 8.94
CA GLY A 120 18.69 -3.09 10.37
C GLY A 120 17.48 -2.27 10.79
N ASP A 121 17.47 -1.92 12.06
CA ASP A 121 16.55 -0.92 12.59
C ASP A 121 17.22 0.46 12.44
N ASP A 122 17.16 1.00 11.23
CA ASP A 122 18.04 2.09 10.83
C ASP A 122 17.43 3.44 11.25
N PRO A 123 18.12 4.26 12.07
CA PRO A 123 17.63 5.61 12.35
C PRO A 123 17.64 6.45 11.07
N ILE A 124 16.58 7.21 10.85
CA ILE A 124 16.46 8.10 9.70
C ILE A 124 16.21 9.52 10.16
N ASP A 125 16.84 10.47 9.47
CA ASP A 125 16.80 11.91 9.72
C ASP A 125 16.20 12.69 8.54
N GLN A 126 15.87 11.99 7.46
CA GLN A 126 15.32 12.54 6.22
C GLN A 126 14.35 11.55 5.59
N THR A 127 13.51 12.06 4.69
CA THR A 127 12.66 11.25 3.81
C THR A 127 13.51 10.26 3.01
N LYS A 128 13.15 8.97 3.06
CA LYS A 128 13.89 7.90 2.38
C LYS A 128 13.11 7.37 1.18
N LEU A 129 13.84 7.10 0.09
CA LEU A 129 13.38 6.33 -1.06
C LEU A 129 13.98 4.93 -0.99
N ILE A 130 13.13 3.91 -0.87
CA ILE A 130 13.50 2.50 -0.91
C ILE A 130 13.15 1.97 -2.30
N THR A 131 14.15 1.42 -3.00
CA THR A 131 13.99 0.85 -4.34
C THR A 131 14.37 -0.62 -4.35
N GLY A 132 13.41 -1.48 -4.70
CA GLY A 132 13.65 -2.85 -5.11
C GLY A 132 13.75 -2.92 -6.63
N PHE A 133 14.90 -3.32 -7.16
CA PHE A 133 15.11 -3.39 -8.61
C PHE A 133 14.57 -4.68 -9.19
N ALA A 134 13.64 -4.56 -10.14
CA ALA A 134 13.08 -5.72 -10.81
C ALA A 134 14.13 -6.47 -11.63
N ARG A 135 13.89 -7.77 -11.81
CA ARG A 135 14.65 -8.62 -12.73
C ARG A 135 13.76 -9.05 -13.89
N PRO A 136 14.34 -9.51 -15.02
CA PRO A 136 13.55 -10.03 -16.13
C PRO A 136 12.56 -11.12 -15.67
N GLY A 137 11.25 -10.85 -15.80
CA GLY A 137 10.22 -11.81 -15.43
C GLY A 137 10.00 -12.04 -13.94
N ALA A 138 10.59 -11.23 -13.06
CA ALA A 138 10.30 -11.15 -11.63
C ALA A 138 10.28 -9.68 -11.15
N PRO A 139 9.13 -9.13 -10.72
CA PRO A 139 9.13 -7.80 -10.10
C PRO A 139 9.78 -7.87 -8.71
N ALA A 140 10.04 -6.72 -8.11
CA ALA A 140 10.67 -6.68 -6.79
C ALA A 140 9.62 -6.81 -5.67
N LEU A 141 9.62 -7.94 -4.94
CA LEU A 141 8.85 -8.07 -3.71
C LEU A 141 9.60 -7.37 -2.58
N THR A 142 9.39 -6.06 -2.47
CA THR A 142 10.11 -5.15 -1.57
C THR A 142 9.13 -4.27 -0.81
N THR A 143 9.42 -4.02 0.46
CA THR A 143 8.63 -3.13 1.32
C THR A 143 9.55 -2.33 2.24
N GLY A 144 8.98 -1.27 2.83
CA GLY A 144 9.56 -0.54 3.93
C GLY A 144 8.48 -0.26 4.99
N VAL A 145 8.89 -0.24 6.24
CA VAL A 145 8.07 0.28 7.34
C VAL A 145 8.86 1.35 8.06
N GLN A 146 8.22 2.49 8.33
CA GLN A 146 8.74 3.51 9.22
C GLN A 146 8.07 3.37 10.59
N THR A 147 8.83 3.56 11.65
CA THR A 147 8.34 3.65 13.02
C THR A 147 8.83 4.95 13.63
N VAL A 148 7.90 5.70 14.20
CA VAL A 148 8.16 6.84 15.07
C VAL A 148 7.70 6.44 16.46
N GLU A 149 8.57 6.58 17.44
CA GLU A 149 8.22 6.35 18.84
C GLU A 149 8.68 7.56 19.67
N GLY A 150 7.71 8.21 20.30
CA GLY A 150 7.93 9.27 21.27
C GLY A 150 7.69 8.75 22.68
N THR A 151 8.66 8.94 23.57
CA THR A 151 8.66 8.35 24.93
C THR A 151 8.46 9.39 26.04
N SER A 152 8.38 10.67 25.68
CA SER A 152 8.14 11.78 26.60
C SER A 152 7.60 12.99 25.85
N GLY A 153 7.13 13.99 26.61
CA GLY A 153 6.68 15.27 26.09
C GLY A 153 5.40 15.20 25.27
N ASP A 154 5.16 16.24 24.48
CA ASP A 154 3.96 16.44 23.68
C ASP A 154 3.83 15.43 22.52
N LEU A 155 4.93 14.77 22.15
CA LEU A 155 4.99 13.78 21.07
C LEU A 155 4.96 12.32 21.58
N THR A 156 4.56 12.09 22.83
CA THR A 156 4.41 10.73 23.37
C THR A 156 3.38 9.95 22.56
N GLY A 157 3.77 8.78 22.06
CA GLY A 157 2.92 7.93 21.22
C GLY A 157 3.73 7.03 20.28
N LEU A 158 3.02 6.22 19.49
CA LEU A 158 3.60 5.31 18.51
C LEU A 158 2.93 5.49 17.15
N ALA A 159 3.72 5.82 16.12
CA ALA A 159 3.24 5.84 14.75
C ALA A 159 4.04 4.87 13.88
N THR A 160 3.36 4.01 13.13
CA THR A 160 3.97 3.11 12.16
C THR A 160 3.32 3.29 10.80
N LEU A 161 4.10 3.12 9.74
CA LEU A 161 3.65 3.36 8.38
C LEU A 161 4.31 2.40 7.42
N THR A 162 3.53 1.61 6.68
CA THR A 162 4.03 0.95 5.47
C THR A 162 4.37 2.04 4.45
N CYS A 163 5.63 2.14 4.09
CA CYS A 163 6.12 3.20 3.21
C CYS A 163 5.37 3.20 1.88
N GLY A 164 4.85 4.36 1.49
CA GLY A 164 3.87 4.50 0.42
C GLY A 164 4.50 4.48 -0.96
N SER A 165 3.81 3.90 -1.94
CA SER A 165 4.18 4.03 -3.36
C SER A 165 3.74 5.38 -3.91
N ALA A 166 4.48 5.90 -4.89
CA ALA A 166 4.07 7.13 -5.57
C ALA A 166 2.96 6.87 -6.59
N ALA A 167 1.92 7.70 -6.57
CA ALA A 167 0.77 7.63 -7.48
C ALA A 167 0.40 9.01 -8.02
N SER A 168 -0.38 9.03 -9.10
CA SER A 168 -0.91 10.27 -9.71
C SER A 168 -2.28 10.67 -9.15
N ASN A 169 -2.96 9.74 -8.47
CA ASN A 169 -4.21 9.98 -7.78
C ASN A 169 -4.29 9.05 -6.57
N PHE A 170 -4.60 9.60 -5.39
CA PHE A 170 -4.83 8.83 -4.18
C PHE A 170 -5.64 9.66 -3.18
N ARG A 171 -6.18 8.98 -2.16
CA ARG A 171 -6.87 9.62 -1.04
C ARG A 171 -6.39 9.04 0.28
N ILE A 172 -6.17 9.90 1.27
CA ILE A 172 -5.81 9.51 2.64
C ILE A 172 -6.96 9.89 3.57
N LEU A 173 -7.50 8.93 4.32
CA LEU A 173 -8.62 9.13 5.25
C LEU A 173 -8.09 9.25 6.68
N ALA A 174 -7.44 10.38 6.96
CA ALA A 174 -6.86 10.69 8.27
C ALA A 174 -6.78 12.21 8.45
N GLY A 175 -6.38 12.65 9.64
CA GLY A 175 -6.21 14.06 9.95
C GLY A 175 -7.48 14.75 10.45
N SER A 176 -7.25 15.89 11.07
CA SER A 176 -8.25 16.79 11.61
C SER A 176 -7.79 18.24 11.44
N GLY A 177 -8.76 19.15 11.33
CA GLY A 177 -8.56 20.58 11.48
C GLY A 177 -9.07 21.12 12.81
N ALA A 178 -9.45 20.24 13.75
CA ALA A 178 -9.89 20.62 15.08
C ALA A 178 -8.74 21.21 15.93
N ALA A 179 -9.11 22.02 16.93
CA ALA A 179 -8.14 22.52 17.89
C ALA A 179 -7.50 21.35 18.65
N GLY A 180 -6.20 21.43 18.90
CA GLY A 180 -5.43 20.35 19.53
C GLY A 180 -4.87 19.32 18.54
N SER A 181 -5.33 19.28 17.27
CA SER A 181 -4.70 18.47 16.22
C SER A 181 -3.73 19.29 15.37
N ASN A 182 -2.52 18.75 15.17
CA ASN A 182 -1.57 19.21 14.16
C ASN A 182 -1.49 18.16 13.05
N SER A 183 -2.32 18.34 12.02
CA SER A 183 -2.34 17.47 10.84
C SER A 183 -1.59 18.09 9.66
N GLN A 184 -0.64 17.33 9.09
CA GLN A 184 0.17 17.75 7.95
C GLN A 184 0.15 16.68 6.84
N LEU A 185 -0.22 17.10 5.63
CA LEU A 185 -0.04 16.28 4.43
C LEU A 185 1.41 16.42 3.93
N LEU A 186 2.11 15.30 3.82
CA LEU A 186 3.48 15.20 3.31
C LEU A 186 3.43 14.64 1.89
N LEU A 187 3.87 15.43 0.91
CA LEU A 187 3.92 15.04 -0.50
C LEU A 187 5.36 14.98 -0.99
N SER A 188 5.79 13.79 -1.39
CA SER A 188 7.16 13.49 -1.80
C SER A 188 7.25 13.14 -3.27
N ASN A 189 8.05 13.91 -4.01
CA ASN A 189 8.27 13.69 -5.44
C ASN A 189 9.56 12.87 -5.66
N PRO A 190 9.46 11.57 -6.03
CA PRO A 190 10.62 10.73 -6.34
C PRO A 190 11.23 11.01 -7.72
N GLY A 191 10.58 11.84 -8.54
CA GLY A 191 11.01 12.18 -9.89
C GLY A 191 12.18 13.17 -9.92
N ASP A 192 12.74 13.31 -11.12
CA ASP A 192 13.82 14.24 -11.47
C ASP A 192 13.32 15.58 -12.02
N VAL A 193 12.00 15.73 -12.19
CA VAL A 193 11.32 16.97 -12.60
C VAL A 193 10.31 17.43 -11.55
N PRO A 194 10.10 18.75 -11.37
CA PRO A 194 9.02 19.26 -10.54
C PRO A 194 7.64 18.82 -11.05
N VAL A 195 6.70 18.61 -10.13
CA VAL A 195 5.31 18.24 -10.43
C VAL A 195 4.34 19.20 -9.75
N GLN A 196 3.14 19.32 -10.33
CA GLN A 196 2.03 20.07 -9.75
C GLN A 196 0.99 19.09 -9.21
N ALA A 197 0.62 19.26 -7.96
CA ALA A 197 -0.45 18.50 -7.32
C ALA A 197 -1.63 19.41 -6.98
N GLU A 198 -2.83 18.88 -7.13
CA GLU A 198 -4.10 19.44 -6.72
C GLU A 198 -4.55 18.71 -5.45
N VAL A 199 -4.70 19.45 -4.35
CA VAL A 199 -5.11 18.91 -3.05
C VAL A 199 -6.53 19.37 -2.74
N THR A 200 -7.45 18.43 -2.57
CA THR A 200 -8.84 18.68 -2.21
C THR A 200 -9.16 18.04 -0.87
N LEU A 201 -9.76 18.80 0.04
CA LEU A 201 -10.20 18.30 1.34
C LEU A 201 -11.67 17.95 1.31
N MET A 202 -12.00 16.81 1.91
CA MET A 202 -13.36 16.37 2.18
C MET A 202 -13.61 16.50 3.69
N THR A 203 -14.73 17.10 4.04
CA THR A 203 -15.13 17.38 5.43
C THR A 203 -16.53 16.82 5.69
N PRO A 204 -17.01 16.78 6.95
CA PRO A 204 -18.36 16.30 7.25
C PRO A 204 -19.49 17.11 6.62
N SER A 205 -19.21 18.35 6.20
CA SER A 205 -20.19 19.19 5.53
C SER A 205 -20.52 18.74 4.09
N GLY A 206 -19.66 17.93 3.46
CA GLY A 206 -19.74 17.61 2.03
C GLY A 206 -19.50 18.80 1.10
N GLN A 207 -19.19 19.99 1.64
CA GLN A 207 -18.89 21.15 0.80
C GLN A 207 -17.52 20.96 0.15
N ARG A 208 -17.50 21.06 -1.17
CA ARG A 208 -16.26 21.10 -1.94
C ARG A 208 -15.59 22.45 -1.73
N GLY A 209 -14.42 22.43 -1.08
CA GLY A 209 -13.50 23.56 -1.12
C GLY A 209 -12.87 23.70 -2.50
N GLU A 210 -12.34 24.89 -2.80
CA GLU A 210 -11.50 25.08 -3.97
C GLU A 210 -10.22 24.24 -3.81
N PRO A 211 -9.81 23.48 -4.84
CA PRO A 211 -8.59 22.71 -4.78
C PRO A 211 -7.36 23.61 -4.57
N THR A 212 -6.44 23.16 -3.73
CA THR A 212 -5.18 23.86 -3.48
C THR A 212 -4.11 23.33 -4.41
N GLU A 213 -3.57 24.18 -5.29
CA GLU A 213 -2.44 23.83 -6.14
C GLU A 213 -1.11 23.89 -5.39
N VAL A 214 -0.31 22.85 -5.57
CA VAL A 214 0.91 22.60 -4.82
C VAL A 214 2.03 22.18 -5.77
N SER A 215 3.02 23.05 -5.96
CA SER A 215 4.27 22.68 -6.61
C SER A 215 5.19 21.90 -5.68
N ILE A 216 5.75 20.79 -6.17
CA ILE A 216 6.67 19.92 -5.45
C ILE A 216 7.92 19.71 -6.31
N LYS A 217 9.08 20.17 -5.82
CA LYS A 217 10.35 20.06 -6.55
C LYS A 217 10.78 18.59 -6.69
N ALA A 218 11.55 18.31 -7.74
CA ALA A 218 12.20 17.02 -7.95
C ALA A 218 13.00 16.59 -6.72
N GLY A 219 12.86 15.33 -6.30
CA GLY A 219 13.60 14.78 -5.16
C GLY A 219 13.39 15.56 -3.86
N LYS A 220 12.19 16.12 -3.65
CA LYS A 220 11.84 16.87 -2.43
C LYS A 220 10.47 16.49 -1.90
N GLN A 221 10.34 16.64 -0.59
CA GLN A 221 9.08 16.58 0.14
C GLN A 221 8.54 18.00 0.36
N ARG A 222 7.22 18.15 0.33
CA ARG A 222 6.51 19.36 0.74
C ARG A 222 5.45 19.01 1.77
N ALA A 223 5.46 19.71 2.90
CA ALA A 223 4.45 19.61 3.94
C ALA A 223 3.36 20.69 3.74
N ILE A 224 2.11 20.32 4.00
CA ILE A 224 0.94 21.20 3.91
C ILE A 224 0.13 21.02 5.19
N ARG A 225 -0.03 22.10 5.97
CA ARG A 225 -0.82 22.10 7.20
C ARG A 225 -2.31 22.07 6.87
N LEU A 226 -3.04 21.11 7.42
CA LEU A 226 -4.46 20.92 7.12
C LEU A 226 -5.37 21.80 7.99
N GLY A 227 -4.96 22.13 9.23
CA GLY A 227 -5.75 22.98 10.13
C GLY A 227 -6.06 24.37 9.54
N GLY A 228 -5.17 24.91 8.69
CA GLY A 228 -5.41 26.17 7.98
C GLY A 228 -6.37 26.05 6.78
N LEU A 229 -6.53 24.85 6.22
CA LEU A 229 -7.35 24.59 5.03
C LEU A 229 -8.75 24.07 5.38
N ALA A 230 -8.91 23.39 6.50
CA ALA A 230 -10.18 22.85 6.99
C ALA A 230 -10.39 23.12 8.48
N SER A 231 -10.25 24.39 8.87
CA SER A 231 -10.37 24.84 10.27
C SER A 231 -11.66 24.34 10.94
N GLY A 232 -11.49 23.63 12.05
CA GLY A 232 -12.58 23.10 12.87
C GLY A 232 -13.21 21.80 12.36
N ALA A 233 -12.77 21.25 11.23
CA ALA A 233 -13.28 19.97 10.76
C ALA A 233 -12.66 18.82 11.57
N GLU A 234 -13.49 18.08 12.30
CA GLU A 234 -13.03 17.00 13.20
C GLU A 234 -12.49 15.79 12.45
N ALA A 235 -13.00 15.52 11.24
CA ALA A 235 -12.62 14.41 10.39
C ALA A 235 -12.34 14.87 8.96
N LEU A 236 -11.24 14.39 8.39
CA LEU A 236 -10.80 14.74 7.04
C LEU A 236 -10.58 13.50 6.17
N ALA A 237 -10.78 13.69 4.88
CA ALA A 237 -10.11 12.90 3.85
C ALA A 237 -9.45 13.84 2.85
N VAL A 238 -8.23 13.50 2.44
CA VAL A 238 -7.40 14.34 1.58
C VAL A 238 -7.23 13.65 0.24
N ALA A 239 -7.83 14.21 -0.81
CA ALA A 239 -7.66 13.74 -2.17
C ALA A 239 -6.51 14.51 -2.84
N VAL A 240 -5.60 13.78 -3.47
CA VAL A 240 -4.45 14.36 -4.17
C VAL A 240 -4.45 13.87 -5.61
N LYS A 241 -4.38 14.81 -6.55
CA LYS A 241 -4.25 14.53 -7.97
C LYS A 241 -3.03 15.24 -8.54
N VAL A 242 -2.18 14.54 -9.26
CA VAL A 242 -0.94 15.08 -9.83
C VAL A 242 -1.12 15.27 -11.33
N ASP A 243 -0.77 16.46 -11.83
CA ASP A 243 -0.66 16.72 -13.27
C ASP A 243 0.75 16.39 -13.75
N GLY A 244 0.88 15.29 -14.50
CA GLY A 244 2.14 14.83 -15.05
C GLY A 244 3.13 14.32 -14.00
N GLY A 245 3.19 13.00 -13.80
CA GLY A 245 4.11 12.35 -12.87
C GLY A 245 3.38 11.64 -11.73
N VAL A 246 4.10 11.41 -10.63
CA VAL A 246 3.60 10.72 -9.43
C VAL A 246 4.21 11.34 -8.18
N VAL A 247 3.48 11.31 -7.07
CA VAL A 247 4.00 11.66 -5.74
C VAL A 247 3.59 10.59 -4.74
N ALA A 248 4.41 10.33 -3.73
CA ALA A 248 3.98 9.58 -2.57
C ALA A 248 3.39 10.55 -1.55
N GLY A 249 2.25 10.18 -0.96
CA GLY A 249 1.60 10.96 0.08
C GLY A 249 1.53 10.20 1.39
N SER A 250 1.76 10.90 2.49
CA SER A 250 1.40 10.44 3.83
C SER A 250 0.82 11.61 4.62
N LEU A 251 0.06 11.31 5.66
CA LEU A 251 -0.47 12.28 6.60
C LEU A 251 0.17 12.03 7.95
N GLN A 252 0.72 13.08 8.54
CA GLN A 252 1.21 13.08 9.91
C GLN A 252 0.18 13.79 10.79
N GLU A 253 -0.18 13.18 11.90
CA GLU A 253 -1.07 13.79 12.90
C GLU A 253 -0.44 13.70 14.29
N THR A 254 -0.57 14.77 15.05
CA THR A 254 -0.24 14.84 16.48
C THR A 254 -1.42 15.47 17.19
N VAL A 255 -1.88 14.88 18.29
CA VAL A 255 -3.06 15.36 19.03
C VAL A 255 -2.69 15.67 20.47
N LEU A 256 -3.12 16.83 20.95
CA LEU A 256 -2.96 17.31 22.31
C LEU A 256 -4.33 17.71 22.89
N GLU A 257 -4.58 17.31 24.13
CA GLU A 257 -5.64 17.89 24.95
C GLU A 257 -5.01 18.86 25.96
N GLY A 258 -4.99 20.14 25.60
CA GLY A 258 -4.25 21.15 26.36
C GLY A 258 -2.74 20.90 26.26
N LEU A 259 -2.15 20.35 27.33
CA LEU A 259 -0.73 19.94 27.41
C LEU A 259 -0.58 18.42 27.58
N THR A 260 -1.67 17.67 27.43
CA THR A 260 -1.68 16.22 27.60
C THR A 260 -1.57 15.57 26.23
N PRO A 261 -0.52 14.77 25.95
CA PRO A 261 -0.39 14.05 24.70
C PRO A 261 -1.54 13.05 24.53
N GLN A 262 -2.19 13.11 23.37
CA GLN A 262 -3.25 12.20 22.95
C GLN A 262 -2.82 11.33 21.76
N GLY A 263 -1.55 11.41 21.36
CA GLY A 263 -0.93 10.49 20.43
C GLY A 263 -0.34 11.12 19.19
N ILE A 264 0.38 10.27 18.46
CA ILE A 264 0.93 10.57 17.14
C ILE A 264 0.52 9.47 16.16
N ASP A 265 0.25 9.84 14.91
CA ASP A 265 -0.08 8.85 13.89
C ASP A 265 0.51 9.22 12.53
N LEU A 266 0.72 8.19 11.71
CA LEU A 266 1.11 8.31 10.32
C LEU A 266 0.15 7.48 9.47
N ALA A 267 -0.53 8.13 8.52
CA ALA A 267 -1.46 7.47 7.62
C ALA A 267 -1.00 7.56 6.16
N THR A 268 -1.28 6.51 5.40
CA THR A 268 -1.15 6.46 3.93
C THR A 268 -2.51 6.19 3.29
N SER A 269 -2.57 6.17 1.97
CA SER A 269 -3.77 5.73 1.25
C SER A 269 -4.06 4.24 1.48
N GLY A 270 -5.31 3.93 1.79
CA GLY A 270 -5.83 2.55 1.79
C GLY A 270 -6.29 2.09 0.42
N ALA A 271 -7.17 1.09 0.41
CA ALA A 271 -7.86 0.59 -0.78
C ALA A 271 -8.60 1.72 -1.52
N ASP A 272 -8.76 1.54 -2.83
CA ASP A 272 -9.56 2.43 -3.67
C ASP A 272 -11.06 2.40 -3.29
N ALA A 273 -11.80 3.40 -3.75
CA ALA A 273 -13.23 3.51 -3.48
C ALA A 273 -14.00 2.34 -4.11
N ALA A 274 -14.77 1.62 -3.31
CA ALA A 274 -15.60 0.50 -3.76
C ALA A 274 -16.90 0.41 -2.96
N SER A 275 -17.86 -0.37 -3.45
CA SER A 275 -19.13 -0.61 -2.75
C SER A 275 -18.96 -1.46 -1.49
N GLN A 276 -17.85 -2.18 -1.37
CA GLN A 276 -17.48 -2.92 -0.17
C GLN A 276 -16.10 -2.48 0.31
N GLN A 277 -15.94 -2.31 1.61
CA GLN A 277 -14.65 -2.01 2.26
C GLN A 277 -14.50 -2.92 3.49
N VAL A 278 -13.27 -3.32 3.80
CA VAL A 278 -12.97 -4.16 4.96
C VAL A 278 -11.81 -3.57 5.73
N VAL A 279 -12.05 -3.30 7.00
CA VAL A 279 -11.00 -2.93 7.97
C VAL A 279 -10.87 -4.07 8.96
N THR A 280 -9.66 -4.61 9.15
CA THR A 280 -9.42 -5.74 10.05
C THR A 280 -8.42 -5.37 11.14
N GLY A 281 -8.48 -6.06 12.28
CA GLY A 281 -7.58 -5.85 13.41
C GLY A 281 -7.93 -4.65 14.27
N LEU A 282 -9.21 -4.31 14.40
CA LEU A 282 -9.64 -3.35 15.42
C LEU A 282 -9.51 -4.00 16.80
N ASP A 283 -8.34 -3.81 17.42
CA ASP A 283 -7.98 -4.29 18.76
C ASP A 283 -7.49 -3.11 19.59
N GLY A 284 -8.41 -2.47 20.31
CA GLY A 284 -8.14 -1.25 21.06
C GLY A 284 -9.41 -0.58 21.57
N LYS A 285 -9.20 0.56 22.23
CA LYS A 285 -10.28 1.39 22.80
C LYS A 285 -10.80 2.40 21.82
N ASP A 286 -11.97 2.96 22.11
CA ASP A 286 -12.53 4.11 21.40
C ASP A 286 -12.43 3.97 19.86
N ALA A 287 -12.71 2.75 19.38
CA ALA A 287 -12.55 2.41 17.98
C ALA A 287 -13.55 3.24 17.16
N ARG A 288 -13.05 3.92 16.12
CA ARG A 288 -13.87 4.78 15.27
C ARG A 288 -13.64 4.42 13.82
N LEU A 289 -14.71 4.38 13.05
CA LEU A 289 -14.69 4.15 11.62
C LEU A 289 -14.93 5.46 10.89
N ARG A 290 -14.05 5.82 9.96
CA ARG A 290 -14.17 6.98 9.09
C ARG A 290 -14.45 6.51 7.67
N VAL A 291 -15.51 7.06 7.07
CA VAL A 291 -15.93 6.74 5.70
C VAL A 291 -15.96 8.00 4.86
N ALA A 292 -15.32 7.96 3.69
CA ALA A 292 -15.35 9.03 2.71
C ALA A 292 -16.18 8.63 1.49
N ASN A 293 -17.08 9.52 1.06
CA ASN A 293 -17.88 9.36 -0.14
C ASN A 293 -17.39 10.33 -1.24
N PRO A 294 -16.58 9.86 -2.21
CA PRO A 294 -16.12 10.70 -3.31
C PRO A 294 -17.21 11.03 -4.34
N GLY A 295 -18.34 10.31 -4.33
CA GLY A 295 -19.43 10.43 -5.29
C GLY A 295 -20.26 11.71 -5.13
N ASP A 296 -21.12 11.93 -6.12
CA ASP A 296 -22.06 13.07 -6.17
C ASP A 296 -23.41 12.79 -5.48
N ASP A 297 -23.66 11.53 -5.10
CA ASP A 297 -24.89 11.07 -4.43
C ASP A 297 -24.64 10.73 -2.95
N LEU A 298 -25.69 10.74 -2.12
CA LEU A 298 -25.63 10.27 -0.73
C LEU A 298 -25.31 8.76 -0.70
N ALA A 299 -24.37 8.36 0.15
CA ALA A 299 -24.07 6.95 0.39
C ALA A 299 -24.79 6.45 1.65
N GLU A 300 -25.50 5.34 1.53
CA GLU A 300 -25.98 4.54 2.66
C GLU A 300 -24.98 3.40 2.90
N VAL A 301 -24.54 3.22 4.15
CA VAL A 301 -23.49 2.27 4.50
C VAL A 301 -23.97 1.40 5.65
N SER A 302 -24.00 0.08 5.44
CA SER A 302 -24.20 -0.90 6.52
C SER A 302 -22.88 -1.43 7.04
N LEU A 303 -22.80 -1.60 8.36
CA LEU A 303 -21.60 -2.00 9.09
C LEU A 303 -21.87 -3.33 9.80
N LYS A 304 -20.99 -4.31 9.60
CA LYS A 304 -21.01 -5.57 10.36
C LYS A 304 -19.64 -5.84 10.94
N ALA A 305 -19.60 -6.14 12.23
CA ALA A 305 -18.38 -6.42 12.96
C ALA A 305 -18.28 -7.92 13.27
N TYR A 306 -17.06 -8.45 13.17
CA TYR A 306 -16.75 -9.86 13.37
C TYR A 306 -15.54 -10.00 14.28
N GLY A 307 -15.75 -10.45 15.52
CA GLY A 307 -14.69 -10.83 16.44
C GLY A 307 -14.21 -12.26 16.19
N HIS A 308 -13.44 -12.84 17.11
CA HIS A 308 -12.98 -14.23 17.00
C HIS A 308 -14.15 -15.24 16.92
N ASP A 309 -15.17 -15.07 17.77
CA ASP A 309 -16.26 -16.05 17.92
C ASP A 309 -17.42 -15.87 16.93
N GLY A 310 -17.36 -14.88 16.03
CA GLY A 310 -18.44 -14.59 15.10
C GLY A 310 -18.75 -13.11 14.97
N GLU A 311 -19.96 -12.81 14.46
CA GLU A 311 -20.52 -11.47 14.44
C GLU A 311 -20.67 -10.92 15.87
N VAL A 312 -20.31 -9.66 16.07
CA VAL A 312 -20.41 -8.95 17.35
C VAL A 312 -21.25 -7.68 17.19
N ASP A 313 -21.97 -7.33 18.24
CA ASP A 313 -22.77 -6.10 18.27
C ASP A 313 -21.87 -4.87 18.40
N ILE A 314 -22.12 -3.86 17.58
CA ILE A 314 -21.45 -2.55 17.63
C ILE A 314 -22.48 -1.43 17.89
N PRO A 315 -22.09 -0.32 18.54
CA PRO A 315 -22.98 0.81 18.82
C PRO A 315 -23.66 1.39 17.57
N ARG A 316 -23.00 1.31 16.41
CA ARG A 316 -23.46 1.82 15.12
C ARG A 316 -23.32 0.74 14.05
N SER A 317 -24.43 0.17 13.60
CA SER A 317 -24.47 -0.83 12.52
C SER A 317 -24.79 -0.25 11.13
N SER A 318 -25.01 1.06 11.03
CA SER A 318 -25.18 1.76 9.76
C SER A 318 -24.89 3.25 9.90
N MET A 319 -24.62 3.90 8.78
CA MET A 319 -24.41 5.34 8.69
C MET A 319 -24.76 5.86 7.29
N THR A 320 -24.82 7.18 7.16
CA THR A 320 -24.93 7.85 5.86
C THR A 320 -23.76 8.80 5.67
N VAL A 321 -23.30 8.94 4.43
CA VAL A 321 -22.20 9.85 4.07
C VAL A 321 -22.64 10.73 2.92
N VAL A 322 -22.76 12.03 3.17
CA VAL A 322 -23.15 13.00 2.14
C VAL A 322 -22.17 12.99 0.97
N ALA A 323 -22.65 13.39 -0.21
CA ALA A 323 -21.82 13.55 -1.39
C ALA A 323 -20.58 14.41 -1.11
N HIS A 324 -19.42 13.96 -1.58
CA HIS A 324 -18.10 14.55 -1.31
C HIS A 324 -17.75 14.73 0.18
N GLY A 325 -18.46 14.04 1.07
CA GLY A 325 -18.32 14.17 2.51
C GLY A 325 -17.50 13.07 3.16
N VAL A 326 -17.22 13.28 4.43
CA VAL A 326 -16.64 12.28 5.34
C VAL A 326 -17.57 12.15 6.54
N ALA A 327 -17.75 10.95 7.07
CA ALA A 327 -18.46 10.76 8.32
C ALA A 327 -17.75 9.74 9.20
N GLU A 328 -17.95 9.84 10.50
CA GLU A 328 -17.42 8.90 11.48
C GLU A 328 -18.52 8.16 12.24
N ALA A 329 -18.25 6.91 12.57
CA ALA A 329 -19.05 6.08 13.45
C ALA A 329 -18.18 5.61 14.62
N ASP A 330 -18.64 5.87 15.84
CA ASP A 330 -18.08 5.30 17.06
C ASP A 330 -18.50 3.82 17.16
N LEU A 331 -17.51 2.95 17.32
CA LEU A 331 -17.65 1.51 17.45
C LEU A 331 -17.39 1.01 18.87
N GLY A 332 -16.94 1.87 19.79
CA GLY A 332 -16.59 1.52 21.17
C GLY A 332 -15.29 0.72 21.29
N ASP A 333 -15.12 0.02 22.40
CA ASP A 333 -13.96 -0.84 22.63
C ASP A 333 -14.13 -2.16 21.87
N LEU A 334 -13.12 -2.54 21.09
CA LEU A 334 -13.13 -3.75 20.27
C LEU A 334 -11.89 -4.61 20.56
N ASP A 335 -12.08 -5.92 20.48
CA ASP A 335 -11.02 -6.93 20.63
C ASP A 335 -10.96 -7.74 19.33
N ALA A 336 -9.79 -7.74 18.68
CA ALA A 336 -9.50 -8.48 17.46
C ALA A 336 -10.64 -8.50 16.42
N THR A 337 -11.20 -7.33 16.08
CA THR A 337 -12.43 -7.26 15.28
C THR A 337 -12.18 -6.82 13.84
N SER A 338 -12.89 -7.44 12.89
CA SER A 338 -13.00 -6.99 11.50
C SER A 338 -14.33 -6.31 11.27
N VAL A 339 -14.35 -5.20 10.57
CA VAL A 339 -15.57 -4.51 10.14
C VAL A 339 -15.68 -4.57 8.63
N VAL A 340 -16.78 -5.16 8.15
CA VAL A 340 -17.18 -5.15 6.74
C VAL A 340 -18.22 -4.05 6.54
N LEU A 341 -17.96 -3.21 5.55
CA LEU A 341 -18.84 -2.13 5.13
C LEU A 341 -19.42 -2.48 3.77
N ASP A 342 -20.74 -2.44 3.63
CA ASP A 342 -21.42 -2.51 2.33
C ASP A 342 -22.17 -1.20 2.07
N SER A 343 -22.04 -0.66 0.86
CA SER A 343 -22.65 0.60 0.46
C SER A 343 -23.28 0.53 -0.94
N ASP A 344 -24.30 1.37 -1.14
CA ASP A 344 -24.92 1.60 -2.45
C ASP A 344 -24.08 2.52 -3.37
N GLN A 345 -23.05 3.17 -2.82
CA GLN A 345 -22.08 4.01 -3.54
C GLN A 345 -20.65 3.46 -3.39
N SER A 346 -19.73 3.94 -4.23
CA SER A 346 -18.30 3.67 -4.02
C SER A 346 -17.75 4.55 -2.91
N ILE A 347 -17.36 3.95 -1.79
CA ILE A 347 -16.82 4.62 -0.60
C ILE A 347 -15.39 4.17 -0.31
N GLN A 348 -14.65 4.94 0.47
CA GLN A 348 -13.40 4.51 1.10
C GLN A 348 -13.55 4.49 2.61
N ALA A 349 -12.80 3.62 3.29
CA ALA A 349 -12.83 3.52 4.74
C ALA A 349 -11.44 3.45 5.37
N SER A 350 -11.33 4.02 6.56
CA SER A 350 -10.27 3.79 7.53
C SER A 350 -10.89 3.71 8.92
N ALA A 351 -10.16 3.17 9.88
CA ALA A 351 -10.54 3.18 11.28
C ALA A 351 -9.40 3.70 12.14
N PHE A 352 -9.72 4.01 13.38
CA PHE A 352 -8.76 4.44 14.40
C PHE A 352 -9.02 3.62 15.66
N ILE A 353 -7.96 3.17 16.30
CA ILE A 353 -8.00 2.48 17.59
C ILE A 353 -7.15 3.24 18.60
N GLY A 354 -7.63 3.35 19.82
CA GLY A 354 -7.00 4.09 20.91
C GLY A 354 -6.37 3.19 21.97
N ARG A 355 -5.45 3.76 22.73
CA ARG A 355 -4.86 3.16 23.92
C ARG A 355 -4.62 4.23 24.98
N ASP A 356 -5.08 3.96 26.20
CA ASP A 356 -4.78 4.85 27.33
C ASP A 356 -3.30 4.75 27.72
N GLY A 357 -2.71 5.89 28.03
CA GLY A 357 -1.39 6.03 28.63
C GLY A 357 -1.46 6.42 30.12
N GLU A 358 -0.33 6.86 30.66
CA GLU A 358 -0.25 7.33 32.05
C GLU A 358 -0.77 8.75 32.22
N LYS A 359 -1.26 9.09 33.42
CA LYS A 359 -1.64 10.47 33.80
C LYS A 359 -2.64 11.16 32.84
N GLY A 360 -3.50 10.39 32.18
CA GLY A 360 -4.48 10.90 31.24
C GLY A 360 -3.96 11.12 29.81
N SER A 361 -2.70 10.76 29.54
CA SER A 361 -2.25 10.61 28.15
C SER A 361 -2.97 9.45 27.46
N ALA A 362 -3.00 9.51 26.14
CA ALA A 362 -3.49 8.45 25.28
C ALA A 362 -2.67 8.42 23.99
N ASP A 363 -2.86 7.38 23.20
CA ASP A 363 -2.35 7.29 21.84
C ASP A 363 -3.41 6.66 20.93
N PHE A 364 -3.26 6.84 19.62
CA PHE A 364 -4.15 6.25 18.63
C PHE A 364 -3.40 5.83 17.37
N GLY A 365 -3.89 4.80 16.69
CA GLY A 365 -3.34 4.32 15.43
C GLY A 365 -4.41 4.19 14.35
N SER A 366 -4.09 4.61 13.13
CA SER A 366 -4.98 4.41 11.97
C SER A 366 -4.82 3.03 11.34
N ILE A 367 -5.96 2.46 10.92
CA ILE A 367 -6.05 1.21 10.19
C ILE A 367 -6.83 1.46 8.90
N ASN A 368 -6.16 1.36 7.77
CA ASN A 368 -6.81 1.51 6.48
C ASN A 368 -7.62 0.27 6.10
N ALA A 369 -8.71 0.47 5.34
CA ALA A 369 -9.22 -0.61 4.52
C ALA A 369 -8.15 -1.04 3.50
N THR A 370 -8.00 -2.34 3.30
CA THR A 370 -6.95 -2.89 2.42
C THR A 370 -7.55 -3.59 1.23
N ASP A 371 -6.78 -3.70 0.15
CA ASP A 371 -7.13 -4.61 -0.94
C ASP A 371 -7.10 -6.07 -0.44
N THR A 372 -7.77 -6.96 -1.18
CA THR A 372 -7.67 -8.39 -0.94
C THR A 372 -6.21 -8.86 -1.02
N LEU A 373 -5.83 -9.75 -0.11
CA LEU A 373 -4.53 -10.41 -0.13
C LEU A 373 -4.26 -11.05 -1.49
N ALA A 374 -3.13 -10.70 -2.08
CA ALA A 374 -2.68 -11.28 -3.34
C ALA A 374 -1.98 -12.64 -3.12
N ASP A 375 -1.61 -13.29 -4.22
CA ASP A 375 -0.84 -14.54 -4.21
C ASP A 375 0.48 -14.42 -3.43
N SER A 376 1.10 -13.23 -3.44
CA SER A 376 2.29 -12.96 -2.65
C SER A 376 2.44 -11.47 -2.34
N GLN A 377 2.55 -11.15 -1.05
CA GLN A 377 2.84 -9.83 -0.53
C GLN A 377 3.90 -9.93 0.57
N ILE A 378 4.51 -8.80 0.90
CA ILE A 378 5.49 -8.70 1.99
C ILE A 378 5.12 -7.53 2.90
N MET A 379 5.33 -7.72 4.19
CA MET A 379 5.15 -6.70 5.23
C MET A 379 6.41 -6.71 6.11
N ALA A 380 7.11 -5.58 6.21
CA ALA A 380 8.15 -5.42 7.22
C ALA A 380 7.49 -5.12 8.57
N LEU A 381 8.05 -5.65 9.65
CA LEU A 381 7.51 -5.48 11.00
C LEU A 381 8.31 -4.41 11.75
N PRO A 382 7.64 -3.55 12.54
CA PRO A 382 8.31 -2.67 13.49
C PRO A 382 9.26 -3.46 14.41
N ARG A 383 10.39 -2.85 14.76
CA ARG A 383 11.41 -3.45 15.63
C ARG A 383 11.14 -3.22 17.13
N THR A 384 10.08 -2.49 17.43
CA THR A 384 9.61 -2.14 18.78
C THR A 384 8.27 -2.82 19.06
N GLY A 385 7.98 -2.99 20.35
CA GLY A 385 6.67 -3.44 20.81
C GLY A 385 6.36 -4.90 20.55
N THR A 386 5.09 -5.23 20.76
CA THR A 386 4.49 -6.53 20.48
C THR A 386 3.30 -6.33 19.56
N GLY A 387 3.14 -7.18 18.57
CA GLY A 387 2.01 -7.07 17.66
C GLY A 387 1.55 -8.40 17.08
N LYS A 388 0.34 -8.35 16.54
CA LYS A 388 -0.37 -9.49 15.96
C LYS A 388 -0.83 -9.15 14.55
N LEU A 389 -0.84 -10.15 13.68
CA LEU A 389 -1.48 -10.13 12.37
C LEU A 389 -2.95 -10.50 12.54
N TYR A 390 -3.84 -9.72 11.93
CA TYR A 390 -5.27 -9.97 11.88
C TYR A 390 -5.68 -10.24 10.44
N LEU A 391 -6.47 -11.28 10.24
CA LEU A 391 -7.02 -11.69 8.96
C LEU A 391 -8.55 -11.63 9.05
N SER A 392 -9.20 -10.99 8.08
CA SER A 392 -10.65 -10.89 8.03
C SER A 392 -11.32 -12.28 7.88
N PRO A 393 -12.62 -12.41 8.18
CA PRO A 393 -13.35 -13.67 8.01
C PRO A 393 -13.17 -14.28 6.62
N GLY A 394 -12.78 -15.55 6.58
CA GLY A 394 -12.45 -16.23 5.33
C GLY A 394 -12.47 -17.75 5.41
N GLN A 395 -12.38 -18.40 4.25
CA GLN A 395 -12.27 -19.84 4.10
C GLN A 395 -10.93 -20.21 3.47
N GLY A 396 -10.44 -21.40 3.79
CA GLY A 396 -9.18 -21.92 3.28
C GLY A 396 -8.01 -21.53 4.19
N GLN A 397 -6.84 -21.31 3.60
CA GLN A 397 -5.60 -21.06 4.33
C GLN A 397 -4.84 -19.88 3.76
N VAL A 398 -4.30 -19.05 4.65
CA VAL A 398 -3.25 -18.08 4.34
C VAL A 398 -1.91 -18.70 4.70
N GLN A 399 -0.92 -18.59 3.81
CA GLN A 399 0.43 -19.06 4.07
C GLN A 399 1.31 -17.89 4.53
N VAL A 400 2.05 -18.09 5.62
CA VAL A 400 2.98 -17.09 6.16
C VAL A 400 4.38 -17.67 6.25
N ARG A 401 5.38 -16.88 5.85
CA ARG A 401 6.80 -17.16 6.10
C ARG A 401 7.41 -15.96 6.82
N GLY A 402 8.09 -16.22 7.93
CA GLY A 402 8.85 -15.20 8.63
C GLY A 402 10.20 -15.00 7.97
N MET A 403 10.64 -13.75 7.88
CA MET A 403 11.99 -13.38 7.49
C MET A 403 12.79 -13.02 8.75
N LEU A 404 13.91 -13.70 8.96
CA LEU A 404 14.78 -13.51 10.11
C LEU A 404 15.80 -12.37 9.85
N ASP A 405 16.59 -12.03 10.87
CA ASP A 405 17.61 -10.97 10.81
C ASP A 405 18.68 -11.16 9.72
N ASP A 406 18.96 -12.41 9.33
CA ASP A 406 19.91 -12.72 8.25
C ASP A 406 19.27 -12.71 6.85
N GLY A 407 17.98 -12.39 6.75
CA GLY A 407 17.20 -12.40 5.51
C GLY A 407 16.69 -13.77 5.11
N SER A 408 17.01 -14.85 5.85
CA SER A 408 16.47 -16.18 5.58
C SER A 408 14.96 -16.22 5.86
N LEU A 409 14.24 -17.03 5.07
CA LEU A 409 12.82 -17.27 5.27
C LEU A 409 12.62 -18.60 6.01
N THR A 410 11.72 -18.61 6.98
CA THR A 410 11.26 -19.82 7.66
C THR A 410 10.54 -20.76 6.69
N ASP A 411 10.27 -21.97 7.18
CA ASP A 411 9.30 -22.85 6.54
C ASP A 411 7.91 -22.18 6.52
N PRO A 412 7.09 -22.45 5.48
CA PRO A 412 5.73 -21.94 5.41
C PRO A 412 4.86 -22.49 6.54
N GLN A 413 4.15 -21.58 7.20
CA GLN A 413 3.11 -21.89 8.17
C GLN A 413 1.73 -21.59 7.59
N SER A 414 0.88 -22.61 7.56
CA SER A 414 -0.54 -22.46 7.20
C SER A 414 -1.32 -21.88 8.38
N ILE A 415 -2.10 -20.84 8.11
CA ILE A 415 -3.09 -20.29 9.03
C ILE A 415 -4.47 -20.64 8.48
N ASP A 416 -5.21 -21.46 9.22
CA ASP A 416 -6.62 -21.76 8.90
C ASP A 416 -7.48 -20.52 9.17
N LEU A 417 -8.22 -20.10 8.15
CA LEU A 417 -9.10 -18.93 8.27
C LEU A 417 -10.40 -19.30 8.99
N ASN A 418 -10.86 -18.37 9.81
CA ASN A 418 -12.15 -18.47 10.48
C ASN A 418 -13.26 -17.94 9.56
N PRO A 419 -14.22 -18.76 9.13
CA PRO A 419 -15.25 -18.33 8.19
C PRO A 419 -16.30 -17.39 8.81
N THR A 420 -16.38 -17.34 10.15
CA THR A 420 -17.38 -16.53 10.86
C THR A 420 -16.77 -15.36 11.60
N GLY A 421 -15.46 -15.34 11.81
CA GLY A 421 -14.79 -14.39 12.69
C GLY A 421 -13.40 -13.99 12.20
N THR A 422 -12.79 -13.04 12.90
CA THR A 422 -11.41 -12.60 12.64
C THR A 422 -10.43 -13.65 13.11
N THR A 423 -9.40 -13.93 12.31
CA THR A 423 -8.29 -14.80 12.69
C THR A 423 -7.12 -13.95 13.17
N GLU A 424 -6.62 -14.23 14.37
CA GLU A 424 -5.41 -13.63 14.92
C GLU A 424 -4.22 -14.56 14.73
N PHE A 425 -3.04 -13.97 14.51
CA PHE A 425 -1.80 -14.72 14.38
C PHE A 425 -0.62 -13.93 14.93
N SER A 426 0.19 -14.53 15.80
CA SER A 426 1.42 -13.90 16.25
C SER A 426 2.59 -14.29 15.34
N PRO A 427 3.35 -13.34 14.76
CA PRO A 427 4.56 -13.67 14.00
C PRO A 427 5.60 -14.46 14.80
N ALA A 428 5.58 -14.38 16.13
CA ALA A 428 6.45 -15.17 17.01
C ALA A 428 6.11 -16.68 17.01
N GLU A 429 4.96 -17.08 16.48
CA GLU A 429 4.61 -18.49 16.28
C GLU A 429 5.37 -19.11 15.10
N VAL A 430 5.82 -18.29 14.14
CA VAL A 430 6.55 -18.77 12.95
C VAL A 430 7.97 -19.19 13.29
N SER A 431 8.60 -18.52 14.25
CA SER A 431 9.97 -18.79 14.66
C SER A 431 10.22 -18.36 16.11
N PRO A 432 11.02 -19.11 16.88
CA PRO A 432 11.53 -18.64 18.17
C PRO A 432 12.52 -17.47 18.02
N ASP A 433 13.15 -17.33 16.84
CA ASP A 433 13.99 -16.19 16.51
C ASP A 433 13.13 -15.01 16.04
N ALA A 434 13.65 -13.79 16.21
CA ALA A 434 12.89 -12.59 15.91
C ALA A 434 12.58 -12.47 14.41
N VAL A 435 11.29 -12.46 14.07
CA VAL A 435 10.77 -12.22 12.73
C VAL A 435 10.75 -10.71 12.45
N ARG A 436 11.32 -10.29 11.32
CA ARG A 436 11.49 -8.88 10.94
C ARG A 436 10.66 -8.45 9.74
N ALA A 437 10.24 -9.40 8.94
CA ALA A 437 9.25 -9.22 7.89
C ALA A 437 8.47 -10.53 7.73
N ILE A 438 7.28 -10.45 7.17
CA ILE A 438 6.49 -11.62 6.81
C ILE A 438 6.15 -11.58 5.31
N VAL A 439 6.28 -12.74 4.66
CA VAL A 439 5.74 -12.98 3.33
C VAL A 439 4.40 -13.67 3.51
N ILE A 440 3.34 -13.07 2.97
CA ILE A 440 1.96 -13.52 3.10
C ILE A 440 1.46 -13.95 1.72
N SER A 441 0.80 -15.10 1.64
CA SER A 441 0.17 -15.59 0.42
C SER A 441 -1.30 -15.93 0.68
N GLY A 442 -2.18 -15.25 -0.06
CA GLY A 442 -3.62 -15.47 -0.06
C GLY A 442 -4.12 -16.40 -1.17
N GLU A 443 -3.24 -17.09 -1.90
CA GLU A 443 -3.60 -17.89 -3.10
C GLU A 443 -4.71 -18.92 -2.83
N ASN A 444 -4.74 -19.48 -1.62
CA ASN A 444 -5.72 -20.50 -1.19
C ASN A 444 -6.75 -19.97 -0.20
N ALA A 445 -6.94 -18.65 -0.16
CA ALA A 445 -7.84 -17.96 0.74
C ALA A 445 -8.99 -17.30 -0.05
N SER A 446 -10.18 -17.29 0.55
CA SER A 446 -11.35 -16.57 0.01
C SER A 446 -12.11 -15.91 1.15
N GLY A 447 -12.67 -14.73 0.91
CA GLY A 447 -13.51 -14.06 1.89
C GLY A 447 -14.81 -14.82 2.12
N SER A 448 -15.26 -14.88 3.37
CA SER A 448 -16.54 -15.52 3.72
C SER A 448 -17.66 -14.50 3.98
N GLN A 449 -17.28 -13.31 4.44
CA GLN A 449 -18.17 -12.16 4.69
C GLN A 449 -17.86 -10.97 3.78
N SER A 450 -16.87 -11.11 2.89
CA SER A 450 -16.43 -10.08 1.94
C SER A 450 -15.85 -10.75 0.69
N ASP A 451 -15.54 -9.95 -0.34
CA ASP A 451 -15.05 -10.43 -1.64
C ASP A 451 -13.66 -11.10 -1.55
N GLY A 452 -12.93 -10.92 -0.45
CA GLY A 452 -11.58 -11.45 -0.26
C GLY A 452 -11.15 -11.53 1.20
N VAL A 453 -9.88 -11.89 1.43
CA VAL A 453 -9.27 -11.84 2.75
C VAL A 453 -8.39 -10.61 2.85
N HIS A 454 -8.52 -9.89 3.93
CA HIS A 454 -7.84 -8.63 4.21
C HIS A 454 -6.93 -8.82 5.42
N ALA A 455 -5.85 -8.05 5.50
CA ALA A 455 -4.88 -8.19 6.57
C ALA A 455 -4.40 -6.84 7.11
N SER A 456 -4.11 -6.82 8.40
CA SER A 456 -3.43 -5.72 9.09
C SER A 456 -2.58 -6.28 10.23
N TYR A 457 -1.61 -5.53 10.68
CA TYR A 457 -0.77 -5.86 11.82
C TYR A 457 -0.86 -4.73 12.84
N VAL A 458 -1.38 -5.01 14.03
CA VAL A 458 -1.42 -4.01 15.13
C VAL A 458 -0.23 -4.23 16.04
N VAL A 459 0.46 -3.16 16.37
CA VAL A 459 1.60 -3.14 17.28
C VAL A 459 1.32 -2.22 18.46
N THR A 460 1.77 -2.64 19.64
CA THR A 460 1.67 -1.85 20.88
C THR A 460 3.02 -1.77 21.56
N THR A 461 3.32 -0.62 22.15
CA THR A 461 4.44 -0.42 23.07
C THR A 461 3.91 0.14 24.40
N ASP A 462 4.81 0.44 25.33
CA ASP A 462 4.44 1.22 26.52
C ASP A 462 4.05 2.66 26.16
N SER A 463 4.55 3.16 25.02
CA SER A 463 4.32 4.52 24.52
C SER A 463 3.01 4.65 23.76
N GLY A 464 2.49 3.59 23.15
CA GLY A 464 1.39 3.74 22.21
C GLY A 464 0.88 2.51 21.47
N ILE A 465 0.05 2.76 20.46
CA ILE A 465 -0.58 1.77 19.58
C ILE A 465 -0.55 2.25 18.13
N SER A 466 -0.22 1.36 17.19
CA SER A 466 -0.25 1.69 15.76
C SER A 466 -0.52 0.45 14.92
N ALA A 467 -0.69 0.64 13.61
CA ALA A 467 -0.90 -0.47 12.70
C ALA A 467 -0.13 -0.34 11.39
N VAL A 468 0.19 -1.50 10.82
CA VAL A 468 0.92 -1.67 9.56
C VAL A 468 0.09 -2.56 8.64
N GLN A 469 -0.01 -2.20 7.37
CA GLN A 469 -0.73 -3.00 6.37
C GLN A 469 0.25 -3.68 5.39
N PRO A 470 -0.12 -4.84 4.78
CA PRO A 470 0.73 -5.45 3.76
C PRO A 470 1.01 -4.46 2.64
N ALA A 471 2.24 -4.44 2.12
CA ALA A 471 2.53 -3.62 0.95
C ALA A 471 1.71 -4.13 -0.25
N PRO A 472 1.25 -3.24 -1.15
CA PRO A 472 0.60 -3.65 -2.39
C PRO A 472 1.44 -4.69 -3.14
N ALA A 473 0.76 -5.66 -3.76
CA ALA A 473 1.46 -6.66 -4.56
C ALA A 473 2.23 -5.98 -5.69
N PRO A 474 3.48 -6.43 -5.98
CA PRO A 474 4.29 -5.79 -6.99
C PRO A 474 3.69 -5.98 -8.39
N ALA A 475 3.62 -4.89 -9.16
CA ALA A 475 3.05 -4.90 -10.50
C ALA A 475 3.97 -5.64 -11.50
N GLY A 476 3.37 -6.36 -12.46
CA GLY A 476 4.08 -6.88 -13.65
C GLY A 476 4.28 -8.40 -13.75
N VAL A 477 3.61 -9.22 -12.91
CA VAL A 477 3.65 -10.70 -13.05
C VAL A 477 2.57 -11.24 -14.01
N ALA A 478 1.65 -10.42 -14.49
CA ALA A 478 0.51 -10.90 -15.27
C ALA A 478 0.87 -11.10 -16.76
N TYR A 479 0.75 -12.35 -17.24
CA TYR A 479 0.53 -12.60 -18.67
C TYR A 479 -0.81 -11.97 -19.04
N ARG A 480 -0.82 -10.96 -19.92
CA ARG A 480 -2.06 -10.56 -20.59
C ARG A 480 -2.09 -11.22 -21.95
N ASP A 481 -3.11 -12.05 -22.15
CA ASP A 481 -3.56 -12.44 -23.48
C ASP A 481 -4.11 -11.18 -24.16
N ILE A 482 -3.33 -10.58 -25.05
CA ILE A 482 -3.81 -9.48 -25.88
C ILE A 482 -4.27 -10.09 -27.20
N ARG A 483 -5.58 -10.01 -27.46
CA ARG A 483 -6.10 -10.22 -28.82
C ARG A 483 -5.82 -8.95 -29.62
N LEU A 484 -4.78 -8.99 -30.45
CA LEU A 484 -4.60 -7.99 -31.50
C LEU A 484 -5.67 -8.23 -32.56
N GLY A 485 -6.65 -7.31 -32.63
CA GLY A 485 -7.74 -7.33 -33.61
C GLY A 485 -7.29 -6.99 -35.03
#